data_AF-H2ZDI9-F1
#
_entry.id   AF-H2ZDI9-F1
#
_cell.length_a   1.000
_cell.length_b   1.000
_cell.length_c   1.000
_cell.angle_alpha   90.00
_cell.angle_beta   90.00
_cell.angle_gamma   90.00
#
_symmetry.space_group_name_H-M   'P 1'
#
loop_
_entity.id
_entity.type
_entity.pdbx_description
1 polymer ?
#
loop_
_entity_poly.entity_id
_entity_poly.type
_entity_poly.pdbx_seq_one_letter_code
_entity_poly.pdbx_strand_id
1 'polypeptide(L)'
;MLLFQKFKSKFRSITMTTVKTSPRTAADQTAREILTLLLDIREFNDADKDKDIASLLPRTMRFNNILLTDSEAHCIGRILCHREKDLDELSFSRCSLTTKRFNHIKGAVVEMKAMIGRLNIDSNNLNSVEDLCAVLHKVQNKVFMIGCFAGLAAWRYANEEETDVLQRKLDELQSPSLSIEIARGEILTARQT
;
A
#
# COMPACT_ATOMS: atom_id res chain seq x y z
N MET A 1 29.62 -4.59 -5.92
CA MET A 1 29.22 -3.36 -6.65
C MET A 1 28.56 -3.64 -8.01
N LEU A 2 29.14 -4.48 -8.88
CA LEU A 2 28.58 -4.78 -10.22
C LEU A 2 27.17 -5.42 -10.22
N LEU A 3 26.87 -6.33 -9.28
CA LEU A 3 25.54 -6.98 -9.18
C LEU A 3 24.42 -5.97 -8.88
N PHE A 4 24.66 -5.05 -7.94
CA PHE A 4 23.66 -4.06 -7.56
C PHE A 4 23.42 -3.01 -8.67
N GLN A 5 24.43 -2.69 -9.47
CA GLN A 5 24.25 -1.81 -10.63
C GLN A 5 23.42 -2.49 -11.73
N LYS A 6 23.64 -3.79 -12.00
CA LYS A 6 22.79 -4.57 -12.91
C LYS A 6 21.34 -4.66 -12.40
N PHE A 7 21.17 -4.85 -11.09
CA PHE A 7 19.86 -4.81 -10.42
C PHE A 7 19.17 -3.46 -10.62
N LYS A 8 19.84 -2.34 -10.31
CA LYS A 8 19.32 -0.98 -10.50
C LYS A 8 18.91 -0.72 -11.95
N SER A 9 19.72 -1.17 -12.92
CA SER A 9 19.41 -1.05 -14.35
C SER A 9 18.14 -1.82 -14.72
N LYS A 10 18.00 -3.07 -14.26
CA LYS A 10 16.79 -3.88 -14.47
C LYS A 10 15.56 -3.25 -13.82
N PHE A 11 15.69 -2.78 -12.58
CA PHE A 11 14.61 -2.12 -11.84
C PHE A 11 14.11 -0.87 -12.57
N ARG A 12 15.03 -0.01 -13.05
CA ARG A 12 14.70 1.18 -13.86
C ARG A 12 14.00 0.82 -15.16
N SER A 13 14.45 -0.23 -15.85
CA SER A 13 13.84 -0.67 -17.11
C SER A 13 12.36 -1.05 -16.91
N ILE A 14 12.06 -1.77 -15.83
CA ILE A 14 10.69 -2.20 -15.51
C ILE A 14 9.82 -1.00 -15.14
N THR A 15 10.33 -0.07 -14.33
CA THR A 15 9.55 1.11 -13.91
C THR A 15 9.33 2.14 -15.02
N MET A 16 10.12 2.15 -16.09
CA MET A 16 9.89 3.03 -17.26
C MET A 16 8.96 2.42 -18.32
N THR A 17 8.89 1.09 -18.41
CA THR A 17 8.09 0.39 -19.44
C THR A 17 6.57 0.48 -19.15
N THR A 18 6.19 0.71 -17.90
CA THR A 18 4.80 0.87 -17.43
C THR A 18 4.06 2.10 -17.97
N VAL A 19 4.73 3.02 -18.68
CA VAL A 19 4.11 4.24 -19.21
C VAL A 19 3.35 4.00 -20.54
N LYS A 20 3.52 2.84 -21.21
CA LYS A 20 3.05 2.66 -22.61
C LYS A 20 2.07 1.54 -22.94
N THR A 21 1.60 0.72 -22.00
CA THR A 21 0.70 -0.40 -22.35
C THR A 21 -0.39 -0.70 -21.31
N SER A 22 -1.64 -0.78 -21.77
CA SER A 22 -2.75 -1.55 -21.14
C SER A 22 -2.89 -2.85 -21.95
N PRO A 23 -2.95 -4.04 -21.34
CA PRO A 23 -4.06 -4.47 -20.48
C PRO A 23 -3.58 -4.98 -19.10
N ARG A 24 -4.54 -5.19 -18.20
CA ARG A 24 -4.42 -5.67 -16.80
C ARG A 24 -3.29 -6.69 -16.54
N THR A 25 -3.02 -7.58 -17.49
CA THR A 25 -1.94 -8.59 -17.45
C THR A 25 -0.52 -8.00 -17.43
N ALA A 26 -0.25 -6.89 -18.13
CA ALA A 26 1.07 -6.26 -18.15
C ALA A 26 1.39 -5.53 -16.83
N ALA A 27 0.37 -4.96 -16.19
CA ALA A 27 0.50 -4.32 -14.88
C ALA A 27 0.76 -5.36 -13.77
N ASP A 28 0.01 -6.47 -13.79
CA ASP A 28 0.21 -7.57 -12.85
C ASP A 28 1.59 -8.23 -13.02
N GLN A 29 2.06 -8.38 -14.27
CA GLN A 29 3.40 -8.89 -14.57
C GLN A 29 4.49 -7.94 -14.05
N THR A 30 4.35 -6.64 -14.28
CA THR A 30 5.31 -5.65 -13.77
C THR A 30 5.37 -5.67 -12.24
N ALA A 31 4.22 -5.72 -11.57
CA ALA A 31 4.17 -5.77 -10.12
C ALA A 31 4.84 -7.05 -9.57
N ARG A 32 4.66 -8.21 -10.21
CA ARG A 32 5.39 -9.44 -9.88
C ARG A 32 6.91 -9.32 -10.08
N GLU A 33 7.34 -8.67 -11.15
CA GLU A 33 8.77 -8.43 -11.40
C GLU A 33 9.37 -7.49 -10.36
N ILE A 34 8.66 -6.43 -9.96
CA ILE A 34 9.05 -5.56 -8.86
C ILE A 34 9.18 -6.37 -7.57
N LEU A 35 8.17 -7.18 -7.21
CA LEU A 35 8.22 -8.01 -6.00
C LEU A 35 9.39 -8.98 -5.99
N THR A 36 9.67 -9.63 -7.12
CA THR A 36 10.83 -10.53 -7.27
C THR A 36 12.13 -9.76 -7.00
N LEU A 37 12.27 -8.56 -7.56
CA LEU A 37 13.44 -7.72 -7.31
C LEU A 37 13.51 -7.25 -5.85
N LEU A 38 12.39 -6.94 -5.21
CA LEU A 38 12.35 -6.59 -3.78
C LEU A 38 12.74 -7.77 -2.87
N LEU A 39 12.48 -9.01 -3.30
CA LEU A 39 12.95 -10.21 -2.61
C LEU A 39 14.45 -10.43 -2.82
N ASP A 40 14.96 -10.28 -4.04
CA ASP A 40 16.39 -10.41 -4.34
C ASP A 40 17.23 -9.38 -3.58
N ILE A 41 16.74 -8.14 -3.44
CA ILE A 41 17.51 -7.12 -2.71
C ILE A 41 17.64 -7.44 -1.23
N ARG A 42 16.73 -8.26 -0.68
CA ARG A 42 16.80 -8.70 0.71
C ARG A 42 18.14 -9.34 1.05
N GLU A 43 18.72 -10.06 0.11
CA GLU A 43 19.99 -10.77 0.29
C GLU A 43 21.18 -9.85 0.54
N PHE A 44 21.11 -8.59 0.09
CA PHE A 44 22.20 -7.64 0.35
C PHE A 44 22.19 -7.08 1.76
N ASN A 45 21.04 -7.14 2.46
CA ASN A 45 20.84 -6.65 3.83
C ASN A 45 21.56 -5.32 4.15
N ASP A 46 21.29 -4.29 3.35
CA ASP A 46 22.04 -3.04 3.35
C ASP A 46 21.08 -1.84 3.21
N ALA A 47 21.06 -0.99 4.24
CA ALA A 47 20.15 0.14 4.33
C ALA A 47 20.39 1.19 3.23
N ASP A 48 21.62 1.37 2.76
CA ASP A 48 21.90 2.34 1.69
C ASP A 48 21.40 1.81 0.34
N LYS A 49 21.49 0.48 0.13
CA LYS A 49 20.85 -0.15 -1.03
C LYS A 49 19.33 -0.07 -0.98
N ASP A 50 18.74 -0.21 0.20
CA ASP A 50 17.29 -0.09 0.38
C ASP A 50 16.80 1.34 0.07
N LYS A 51 17.51 2.38 0.56
CA LYS A 51 17.25 3.78 0.20
C LYS A 51 17.38 4.03 -1.31
N ASP A 52 18.43 3.48 -1.90
CA ASP A 52 18.68 3.57 -3.33
C ASP A 52 17.51 3.02 -4.14
N ILE A 53 16.92 1.88 -3.76
CA ILE A 53 15.75 1.32 -4.44
C ILE A 53 14.47 2.09 -4.13
N ALA A 54 14.29 2.54 -2.88
CA ALA A 54 13.15 3.37 -2.52
C ALA A 54 13.05 4.63 -3.39
N SER A 55 14.20 5.21 -3.77
CA SER A 55 14.30 6.36 -4.68
C SER A 55 13.85 6.06 -6.12
N LEU A 56 13.91 4.80 -6.54
CA LEU A 56 13.57 4.33 -7.89
C LEU A 56 12.13 3.82 -8.02
N LEU A 57 11.43 3.61 -6.90
CA LEU A 57 10.04 3.18 -6.93
C LEU A 57 9.17 4.19 -7.71
N PRO A 58 8.20 3.72 -8.51
CA PRO A 58 7.27 4.62 -9.18
C PRO A 58 6.39 5.37 -8.17
N ARG A 59 5.82 6.52 -8.55
CA ARG A 59 4.86 7.27 -7.71
C ARG A 59 3.53 6.51 -7.52
N THR A 60 3.19 5.65 -8.48
CA THR A 60 2.03 4.77 -8.44
C THR A 60 2.50 3.33 -8.30
N MET A 61 2.18 2.70 -7.17
CA MET A 61 2.49 1.30 -6.89
C MET A 61 1.20 0.51 -6.72
N ARG A 62 0.97 -0.46 -7.60
CA ARG A 62 -0.23 -1.31 -7.59
C ARG A 62 0.20 -2.76 -7.55
N PHE A 63 -0.18 -3.47 -6.50
CA PHE A 63 0.07 -4.90 -6.32
C PHE A 63 -1.21 -5.72 -6.48
N ASN A 64 -2.26 -5.12 -7.06
CA ASN A 64 -3.61 -5.67 -7.09
C ASN A 64 -3.67 -7.07 -7.72
N ASN A 65 -4.53 -7.94 -7.18
CA ASN A 65 -4.71 -9.33 -7.64
C ASN A 65 -3.46 -10.22 -7.52
N ILE A 66 -2.41 -9.78 -6.81
CA ILE A 66 -1.25 -10.61 -6.46
C ILE A 66 -1.42 -11.10 -5.03
N LEU A 67 -1.47 -12.42 -4.85
CA LEU A 67 -1.49 -13.03 -3.52
C LEU A 67 -0.15 -12.80 -2.82
N LEU A 68 -0.11 -11.83 -1.91
CA LEU A 68 1.11 -11.50 -1.19
C LEU A 68 1.42 -12.56 -0.13
N THR A 69 2.67 -13.02 -0.14
CA THR A 69 3.27 -13.78 0.94
C THR A 69 3.73 -12.85 2.07
N ASP A 70 4.00 -13.41 3.25
CA ASP A 70 4.54 -12.65 4.38
C ASP A 70 5.92 -12.04 4.05
N SER A 71 6.74 -12.78 3.28
CA SER A 71 8.06 -12.30 2.85
C SER A 71 7.97 -11.11 1.91
N GLU A 72 7.03 -11.13 0.96
CA GLU A 72 6.82 -10.00 0.04
C GLU A 72 6.31 -8.76 0.78
N ALA A 73 5.31 -8.92 1.66
CA ALA A 73 4.79 -7.82 2.46
C ALA A 73 5.89 -7.18 3.35
N HIS A 74 6.76 -8.01 3.93
CA HIS A 74 7.92 -7.55 4.69
C HIS A 74 8.92 -6.78 3.82
N CYS A 75 9.24 -7.26 2.61
CA CYS A 75 10.16 -6.56 1.71
C CYS A 75 9.58 -5.24 1.20
N ILE A 76 8.29 -5.19 0.89
CA ILE A 76 7.58 -3.95 0.55
C ILE A 76 7.73 -2.96 1.69
N GLY A 77 7.40 -3.36 2.92
CA GLY A 77 7.55 -2.51 4.10
C GLY A 77 8.99 -2.01 4.28
N ARG A 78 9.96 -2.91 4.22
CA ARG A 78 11.39 -2.58 4.38
C ARG A 78 11.88 -1.51 3.40
N ILE A 79 11.46 -1.56 2.13
CA ILE A 79 11.86 -0.55 1.15
C ILE A 79 11.01 0.72 1.29
N LEU A 80 9.72 0.59 1.60
CA LEU A 80 8.80 1.71 1.68
C LEU A 80 9.13 2.69 2.82
N CYS A 81 9.68 2.22 3.94
CA CYS A 81 10.06 3.09 5.06
C CYS A 81 11.15 4.12 4.68
N HIS A 82 11.94 3.83 3.64
CA HIS A 82 12.97 4.73 3.11
C HIS A 82 12.45 5.69 2.03
N ARG A 83 11.15 5.68 1.73
CA ARG A 83 10.57 6.53 0.69
C ARG A 83 10.50 7.99 1.14
N GLU A 84 11.16 8.87 0.38
CA GLU A 84 11.16 10.32 0.64
C GLU A 84 10.19 11.11 -0.26
N LYS A 85 9.86 10.58 -1.43
CA LYS A 85 8.96 11.26 -2.39
C LYS A 85 7.54 10.75 -2.26
N ASP A 86 6.58 11.66 -2.30
CA ASP A 86 5.16 11.34 -2.27
C ASP A 86 4.75 10.30 -3.33
N LEU A 87 3.74 9.51 -2.96
CA LEU A 87 3.09 8.55 -3.82
C LEU A 87 1.77 9.12 -4.30
N ASP A 88 1.49 8.99 -5.58
CA ASP A 88 0.17 9.33 -6.11
C ASP A 88 -0.85 8.26 -5.69
N GLU A 89 -0.41 7.00 -5.65
CA GLU A 89 -1.25 5.86 -5.29
C GLU A 89 -0.43 4.68 -4.76
N LEU A 90 -0.92 4.07 -3.69
CA LEU A 90 -0.47 2.79 -3.14
C LEU A 90 -1.66 1.84 -3.06
N SER A 91 -1.62 0.71 -3.77
CA SER A 91 -2.78 -0.17 -3.94
C SER A 91 -2.43 -1.64 -3.72
N PHE A 92 -3.24 -2.28 -2.87
CA PHE A 92 -3.17 -3.68 -2.45
C PHE A 92 -4.53 -4.39 -2.59
N SER A 93 -5.34 -4.04 -3.59
CA SER A 93 -6.67 -4.61 -3.76
C SER A 93 -6.60 -6.09 -4.13
N ARG A 94 -7.38 -6.96 -3.46
CA ARG A 94 -7.43 -8.40 -3.78
C ARG A 94 -6.07 -9.09 -3.68
N CYS A 95 -5.28 -8.70 -2.68
CA CYS A 95 -3.93 -9.22 -2.49
C CYS A 95 -3.84 -10.32 -1.43
N SER A 96 -4.98 -10.75 -0.87
CA SER A 96 -5.01 -11.60 0.33
C SER A 96 -4.22 -10.98 1.48
N LEU A 97 -4.34 -9.66 1.62
CA LEU A 97 -3.68 -8.92 2.68
C LEU A 97 -4.37 -9.25 4.02
N THR A 98 -3.69 -10.05 4.84
CA THR A 98 -4.11 -10.33 6.21
C THR A 98 -3.60 -9.24 7.15
N THR A 99 -4.17 -9.13 8.35
CA THR A 99 -3.68 -8.23 9.41
C THR A 99 -2.17 -8.35 9.63
N LYS A 100 -1.62 -9.58 9.66
CA LYS A 100 -0.17 -9.82 9.81
C LYS A 100 0.64 -9.18 8.67
N ARG A 101 0.23 -9.39 7.42
CA ARG A 101 0.92 -8.84 6.24
C ARG A 101 0.79 -7.32 6.18
N PHE A 102 -0.39 -6.82 6.49
CA PHE A 102 -0.62 -5.39 6.56
C PHE A 102 0.26 -4.75 7.61
N ASN A 103 0.45 -5.38 8.78
CA ASN A 103 1.31 -4.84 9.83
C ASN A 103 2.78 -4.63 9.40
N HIS A 104 3.31 -5.47 8.52
CA HIS A 104 4.63 -5.22 7.92
C HIS A 104 4.69 -3.95 7.07
N ILE A 105 3.61 -3.67 6.32
CA ILE A 105 3.51 -2.49 5.45
C ILE A 105 3.15 -1.25 6.26
N LYS A 106 2.22 -1.39 7.21
CA LYS A 106 1.71 -0.35 8.11
C LYS A 106 2.84 0.35 8.84
N GLY A 107 3.73 -0.41 9.50
CA GLY A 107 4.88 0.16 10.21
C GLY A 107 5.74 1.02 9.29
N ALA A 108 6.00 0.56 8.07
CA ALA A 108 6.76 1.32 7.09
C ALA A 108 6.05 2.59 6.60
N VAL A 109 4.73 2.53 6.39
CA VAL A 109 3.93 3.69 5.98
C VAL A 109 3.93 4.77 7.06
N VAL A 110 3.85 4.39 8.33
CA VAL A 110 3.92 5.33 9.46
C VAL A 110 5.29 6.04 9.50
N GLU A 111 6.38 5.30 9.30
CA GLU A 111 7.74 5.82 9.42
C GLU A 111 8.25 6.58 8.17
N MET A 112 7.66 6.35 6.99
CA MET A 112 8.16 7.00 5.77
C MET A 112 7.95 8.52 5.83
N LYS A 113 8.84 9.29 5.19
CA LYS A 113 8.69 10.76 5.10
C LYS A 113 7.58 11.15 4.12
N ALA A 114 7.45 10.40 3.03
CA ALA A 114 6.47 10.64 1.97
C ALA A 114 5.01 10.58 2.44
N MET A 115 4.12 11.25 1.70
CA MET A 115 2.66 11.12 1.82
C MET A 115 2.10 10.23 0.72
N ILE A 116 0.87 9.72 0.93
CA ILE A 116 0.13 8.92 -0.05
C ILE A 116 -1.08 9.72 -0.51
N GLY A 117 -1.19 9.99 -1.82
CA GLY A 117 -2.39 10.59 -2.39
C GLY A 117 -3.61 9.69 -2.20
N ARG A 118 -3.54 8.45 -2.68
CA ARG A 118 -4.60 7.44 -2.55
C ARG A 118 -4.09 6.10 -2.04
N LEU A 119 -4.77 5.54 -1.05
CA LEU A 119 -4.53 4.19 -0.54
C LEU A 119 -5.70 3.29 -0.93
N ASN A 120 -5.44 2.15 -1.56
CA ASN A 120 -6.47 1.16 -1.84
C ASN A 120 -6.11 -0.18 -1.18
N ILE A 121 -7.01 -0.68 -0.34
CA ILE A 121 -6.89 -1.96 0.35
C ILE A 121 -8.17 -2.80 0.21
N ASP A 122 -8.98 -2.54 -0.83
CA ASP A 122 -10.23 -3.24 -1.09
C ASP A 122 -10.05 -4.76 -1.13
N SER A 123 -11.10 -5.49 -0.74
CA SER A 123 -11.20 -6.93 -1.01
C SER A 123 -10.04 -7.74 -0.40
N ASN A 124 -9.88 -7.65 0.92
CA ASN A 124 -8.77 -8.25 1.67
C ASN A 124 -9.29 -8.96 2.94
N ASN A 125 -8.38 -9.42 3.79
CA ASN A 125 -8.68 -10.25 4.96
C ASN A 125 -8.15 -9.60 6.25
N LEU A 126 -8.40 -8.31 6.44
CA LEU A 126 -8.07 -7.63 7.70
C LEU A 126 -9.08 -8.05 8.79
N ASN A 127 -8.61 -8.15 10.02
CA ASN A 127 -9.48 -8.51 11.15
C ASN A 127 -10.30 -7.31 11.65
N SER A 128 -9.74 -6.09 11.57
CA SER A 128 -10.31 -4.90 12.18
C SER A 128 -9.70 -3.60 11.61
N VAL A 129 -10.33 -2.45 11.91
CA VAL A 129 -9.98 -1.12 11.35
C VAL A 129 -8.79 -0.42 12.02
N GLU A 130 -8.38 -0.82 13.22
CA GLU A 130 -7.43 -0.06 14.04
C GLU A 130 -6.07 0.08 13.37
N ASP A 131 -5.63 -0.97 12.67
CA ASP A 131 -4.40 -0.93 11.90
C ASP A 131 -4.48 0.06 10.74
N LEU A 132 -5.66 0.26 10.16
CA LEU A 132 -5.86 1.26 9.11
C LEU A 132 -5.84 2.67 9.70
N CYS A 133 -6.48 2.88 10.85
CA CYS A 133 -6.49 4.16 11.56
C CYS A 133 -5.07 4.70 11.81
N ALA A 134 -4.11 3.81 12.07
CA ALA A 134 -2.71 4.17 12.29
C ALA A 134 -2.05 4.83 11.06
N VAL A 135 -2.48 4.50 9.84
CA VAL A 135 -1.86 5.04 8.60
C VAL A 135 -2.64 6.19 7.98
N LEU A 136 -3.84 6.51 8.46
CA LEU A 136 -4.69 7.55 7.87
C LEU A 136 -4.01 8.91 7.80
N HIS A 137 -3.21 9.27 8.81
CA HIS A 137 -2.46 10.53 8.83
C HIS A 137 -1.40 10.66 7.70
N LYS A 138 -1.09 9.55 7.01
CA LYS A 138 -0.18 9.51 5.86
C LYS A 138 -0.92 9.59 4.52
N VAL A 139 -2.25 9.60 4.52
CA VAL A 139 -3.08 9.64 3.31
C VAL A 139 -3.72 11.02 3.16
N GLN A 140 -3.61 11.61 1.97
CA GLN A 140 -4.03 12.98 1.71
C GLN A 140 -5.47 13.08 1.19
N ASN A 141 -5.86 12.20 0.26
CA ASN A 141 -7.10 12.39 -0.51
C ASN A 141 -8.13 11.28 -0.27
N LYS A 142 -7.75 10.01 -0.48
CA LYS A 142 -8.75 8.94 -0.46
C LYS A 142 -8.21 7.59 -0.03
N VAL A 143 -8.98 6.91 0.81
CA VAL A 143 -8.84 5.48 1.14
C VAL A 143 -10.00 4.71 0.53
N PHE A 144 -9.70 3.60 -0.15
CA PHE A 144 -10.69 2.62 -0.60
C PHE A 144 -10.50 1.34 0.20
N MET A 145 -11.57 0.88 0.87
CA MET A 145 -11.55 -0.32 1.72
C MET A 145 -12.83 -1.16 1.64
N ILE A 146 -13.43 -1.19 0.44
CA ILE A 146 -14.63 -1.93 0.10
C ILE A 146 -14.37 -3.44 0.23
N GLY A 147 -15.08 -4.10 1.15
CA GLY A 147 -14.90 -5.52 1.43
C GLY A 147 -13.50 -5.86 1.97
N CYS A 148 -12.94 -5.02 2.84
CA CYS A 148 -11.56 -5.19 3.32
C CYS A 148 -11.41 -6.22 4.45
N PHE A 149 -12.50 -6.58 5.14
CA PHE A 149 -12.43 -7.36 6.37
C PHE A 149 -12.76 -8.84 6.18
N ALA A 150 -12.14 -9.68 6.99
CA ALA A 150 -12.44 -11.10 7.07
C ALA A 150 -13.88 -11.30 7.62
N GLY A 151 -14.71 -11.99 6.86
CA GLY A 151 -16.01 -12.52 7.30
C GLY A 151 -16.01 -14.04 7.29
N LEU A 152 -17.07 -14.64 7.84
CA LEU A 152 -17.17 -16.10 8.04
C LEU A 152 -17.09 -16.92 6.73
N ALA A 153 -17.61 -16.39 5.62
CA ALA A 153 -17.65 -17.08 4.32
C ALA A 153 -17.12 -16.23 3.14
N ALA A 154 -16.99 -14.91 3.34
CA ALA A 154 -16.56 -13.97 2.32
C ALA A 154 -16.00 -12.71 2.98
N TRP A 155 -15.41 -11.82 2.17
CA TRP A 155 -15.08 -10.48 2.60
C TRP A 155 -16.32 -9.72 3.05
N ARG A 156 -16.18 -8.91 4.10
CA ARG A 156 -17.23 -8.04 4.64
C ARG A 156 -16.82 -6.57 4.61
N TYR A 157 -17.81 -5.70 4.63
CA TYR A 157 -17.63 -4.27 4.87
C TYR A 157 -17.33 -3.99 6.36
N ALA A 158 -16.93 -2.76 6.66
CA ALA A 158 -16.87 -2.29 8.03
C ALA A 158 -18.27 -2.43 8.68
N ASN A 159 -18.33 -2.89 9.92
CA ASN A 159 -19.57 -2.84 10.69
C ASN A 159 -19.76 -1.44 11.33
N GLU A 160 -20.85 -1.24 12.06
CA GLU A 160 -21.19 0.04 12.69
C GLU A 160 -20.10 0.54 13.67
N GLU A 161 -19.62 -0.34 14.54
CA GLU A 161 -18.56 -0.02 15.52
C GLU A 161 -17.24 0.39 14.83
N GLU A 162 -16.84 -0.36 13.80
CA GLU A 162 -15.66 -0.08 13.00
C GLU A 162 -15.79 1.23 12.21
N THR A 163 -16.98 1.51 11.68
CA THR A 163 -17.30 2.79 11.01
C THR A 163 -17.20 3.96 11.99
N ASP A 164 -17.68 3.81 13.22
CA ASP A 164 -17.56 4.82 14.26
C ASP A 164 -16.10 5.07 14.68
N VAL A 165 -15.27 4.02 14.74
CA VAL A 165 -13.83 4.14 14.98
C VAL A 165 -13.16 4.92 13.84
N LEU A 166 -13.46 4.60 12.58
CA LEU A 166 -12.93 5.32 11.42
C LEU A 166 -13.35 6.78 11.40
N GLN A 167 -14.63 7.06 11.68
CA GLN A 167 -15.17 8.41 11.71
C GLN A 167 -14.51 9.26 12.79
N ARG A 168 -14.41 8.74 14.03
CA ARG A 168 -13.69 9.42 15.11
C ARG A 168 -12.26 9.73 14.70
N LYS A 169 -11.58 8.78 14.03
CA LYS A 169 -10.21 9.01 13.58
C LYS A 169 -10.12 10.08 12.50
N LEU A 170 -11.05 10.12 11.56
CA LEU A 170 -11.11 11.18 10.54
C LEU A 170 -11.34 12.56 11.17
N ASP A 171 -12.25 12.65 12.13
CA ASP A 171 -12.56 13.90 12.83
C ASP A 171 -11.35 14.40 13.63
N GLU A 172 -10.62 13.50 14.31
CA GLU A 172 -9.35 13.81 14.99
C GLU A 172 -8.27 14.37 14.07
N LEU A 173 -8.15 13.84 12.85
CA LEU A 173 -7.14 14.27 11.89
C LEU A 173 -7.41 15.66 11.31
N GLN A 174 -8.65 16.15 11.42
CA GLN A 174 -9.08 17.44 10.90
C GLN A 174 -8.68 17.65 9.44
N SER A 175 -8.65 16.57 8.64
CA SER A 175 -8.22 16.61 7.24
C SER A 175 -9.45 16.71 6.33
N PRO A 176 -9.78 17.91 5.80
CA PRO A 176 -11.01 18.11 5.02
C PRO A 176 -10.95 17.44 3.64
N SER A 177 -9.75 17.12 3.14
CA SER A 177 -9.55 16.49 1.84
C SER A 177 -9.58 14.96 1.90
N LEU A 178 -9.40 14.36 3.08
CA LEU A 178 -9.35 12.91 3.23
C LEU A 178 -10.77 12.34 3.28
N SER A 179 -11.03 11.37 2.41
CA SER A 179 -12.26 10.58 2.39
C SER A 179 -11.96 9.09 2.50
N ILE A 180 -12.86 8.33 3.11
CA ILE A 180 -12.78 6.87 3.19
C ILE A 180 -14.03 6.26 2.57
N GLU A 181 -13.86 5.47 1.50
CA GLU A 181 -14.96 4.72 0.89
C GLU A 181 -14.99 3.30 1.48
N ILE A 182 -16.01 3.03 2.31
CA ILE A 182 -16.15 1.81 3.11
C ILE A 182 -17.09 0.77 2.47
N ALA A 183 -18.04 1.22 1.66
CA ALA A 183 -18.90 0.41 0.81
C ALA A 183 -19.24 1.19 -0.47
N ARG A 184 -19.87 0.54 -1.46
CA ARG A 184 -20.22 1.20 -2.73
C ARG A 184 -21.15 2.40 -2.47
N GLY A 185 -20.63 3.60 -2.69
CA GLY A 185 -21.36 4.85 -2.47
C GLY A 185 -21.45 5.31 -1.01
N GLU A 186 -20.85 4.57 -0.07
CA GLU A 186 -20.76 4.95 1.34
C GLU A 186 -19.38 5.54 1.62
N ILE A 187 -19.35 6.85 1.85
CA ILE A 187 -18.12 7.65 1.98
C ILE A 187 -18.14 8.39 3.31
N LEU A 188 -17.10 8.20 4.09
CA LEU A 188 -16.82 8.98 5.29
C LEU A 188 -15.93 10.18 4.94
N THR A 189 -16.25 11.32 5.53
CA THR A 189 -15.43 12.55 5.49
C THR A 189 -15.35 13.13 6.89
N ALA A 190 -14.31 13.92 7.18
CA ALA A 190 -14.22 14.65 8.44
C ALA A 190 -15.47 15.55 8.62
N ARG A 191 -16.10 15.49 9.79
CA ARG A 191 -17.24 16.34 10.13
C ARG A 191 -16.73 17.75 10.43
N GLN A 192 -17.35 18.77 9.85
CA GLN A 192 -17.07 20.16 10.20
C GLN A 192 -17.72 20.42 11.58
N THR A 193 -16.90 20.50 12.63
CA THR A 193 -17.32 20.94 13.97
C THR A 193 -17.18 22.44 14.14
#